data_AF-A0A9X2VXH3-F1
#
_entry.id   AF-A0A9X2VXH3-F1
#
_cell.length_a   1.000
_cell.length_b   1.000
_cell.length_c   1.000
_cell.angle_alpha   90.00
_cell.angle_beta   90.00
_cell.angle_gamma   90.00
#
_symmetry.space_group_name_H-M   'P 1'
#
loop_
_entity.id
_entity.type
_entity.pdbx_description
1 polymer ?
#
loop_
_entity_poly.entity_id
_entity_poly.type
_entity_poly.pdbx_seq_one_letter_code
_entity_poly.pdbx_strand_id
1 'polypeptide(L)'
;MTAMALVTLAQQQQPGGGLGTTGIRDWILNNLVPLLLLTVAVLLLWLGGGKGDNAGVMRRLGGVIVALAIIGLAVTTNAGANIGTWLAGLFTGG
;
A
#
# COMPACT_ATOMS: atom_id res chain seq x y z
N MET A 1 -35.01 -36.52 12.78
CA MET A 1 -34.23 -36.16 11.57
C MET A 1 -34.25 -34.66 11.28
N THR A 2 -35.29 -33.93 11.69
CA THR A 2 -35.42 -32.46 11.51
C THR A 2 -34.39 -31.62 12.27
N ALA A 3 -33.99 -32.04 13.47
CA ALA A 3 -32.98 -31.34 14.28
C ALA A 3 -31.58 -31.35 13.64
N MET A 4 -31.18 -32.46 13.01
CA MET A 4 -29.92 -32.55 12.27
C MET A 4 -29.95 -31.61 11.05
N ALA A 5 -31.06 -31.57 10.31
CA ALA A 5 -31.21 -30.66 9.17
C ALA A 5 -31.11 -29.17 9.58
N LEU A 6 -31.69 -28.80 10.72
CA LEU A 6 -31.58 -27.44 11.29
C LEU A 6 -30.15 -27.09 11.68
N VAL A 7 -29.40 -28.03 12.26
CA VAL A 7 -27.98 -27.85 12.60
C VAL A 7 -27.13 -27.74 11.33
N THR A 8 -27.42 -28.52 10.29
CA THR A 8 -26.71 -28.44 9.00
C THR A 8 -26.98 -27.13 8.28
N LEU A 9 -28.21 -26.61 8.27
CA LEU A 9 -28.52 -25.28 7.73
C LEU A 9 -27.83 -24.16 8.53
N ALA A 10 -27.80 -24.27 9.85
CA ALA A 10 -27.11 -23.29 10.71
C ALA A 10 -25.58 -23.30 10.48
N GLN A 11 -24.98 -24.47 10.20
CA GLN A 11 -23.57 -24.59 9.84
C GLN A 11 -23.28 -24.12 8.41
N GLN A 12 -24.22 -24.28 7.46
CA GLN A 12 -24.09 -23.74 6.10
C GLN A 12 -24.21 -22.21 6.04
N GLN A 13 -24.84 -21.58 7.03
CA GLN A 13 -24.94 -20.12 7.11
C GLN A 13 -23.59 -19.44 7.42
N GLN A 14 -22.57 -20.16 7.90
CA GLN A 14 -21.28 -19.57 8.33
C GLN A 14 -20.08 -20.18 7.58
N PRO A 15 -19.72 -19.60 6.43
CA PRO A 15 -18.40 -18.95 6.34
C PRO A 15 -18.41 -17.65 5.49
N GLY A 16 -19.50 -16.87 5.51
CA GLY A 16 -19.60 -15.65 4.70
C GLY A 16 -20.45 -14.50 5.26
N GLY A 17 -21.00 -14.64 6.48
CA GLY A 17 -21.90 -13.67 7.10
C GLY A 17 -21.23 -12.45 7.77
N GLY A 18 -19.94 -12.22 7.56
CA GLY A 18 -19.33 -10.91 7.82
C GLY A 18 -19.67 -9.97 6.66
N LEU A 19 -19.80 -8.66 6.89
CA LEU A 19 -19.97 -7.68 5.80
C LEU A 19 -19.08 -8.08 4.62
N GLY A 20 -19.66 -8.21 3.41
CA GLY A 20 -19.01 -8.71 2.18
C GLY A 20 -17.88 -7.82 1.66
N THR A 21 -16.95 -7.45 2.55
CA THR A 21 -15.82 -6.57 2.34
C THR A 21 -14.57 -7.37 2.03
N THR A 22 -14.58 -8.71 2.13
CA THR A 22 -13.41 -9.55 1.84
C THR A 22 -12.85 -9.28 0.44
N GLY A 23 -13.70 -9.21 -0.58
CA GLY A 23 -13.26 -8.89 -1.95
C GLY A 23 -12.70 -7.47 -2.09
N ILE A 24 -13.31 -6.49 -1.41
CA ILE A 24 -12.85 -5.10 -1.42
C ILE A 24 -11.53 -4.96 -0.63
N ARG A 25 -11.41 -5.65 0.49
CA ARG A 25 -10.21 -5.70 1.34
C ARG A 25 -9.05 -6.28 0.55
N ASP A 26 -9.24 -7.42 -0.10
CA ASP A 26 -8.20 -8.05 -0.90
C ASP A 26 -7.82 -7.19 -2.11
N TRP A 27 -8.80 -6.52 -2.75
CA TRP A 27 -8.51 -5.57 -3.81
C TRP A 27 -7.65 -4.39 -3.31
N ILE A 28 -7.98 -3.79 -2.15
CA ILE A 28 -7.20 -2.71 -1.55
C ILE A 28 -5.79 -3.18 -1.20
N LEU A 29 -5.66 -4.34 -0.56
CA LEU A 29 -4.36 -4.86 -0.12
C LEU A 29 -3.45 -5.17 -1.30
N ASN A 30 -3.99 -5.73 -2.39
CA ASN A 30 -3.21 -6.02 -3.61
C ASN A 30 -2.85 -4.76 -4.41
N ASN A 31 -3.58 -3.66 -4.23
CA ASN A 31 -3.36 -2.40 -4.94
C ASN A 31 -2.85 -1.28 -4.02
N LEU A 32 -2.37 -1.63 -2.83
CA LEU A 32 -2.03 -0.66 -1.80
C LEU A 32 -0.93 0.30 -2.27
N VAL A 33 0.09 -0.22 -2.95
CA VAL A 33 1.20 0.59 -3.50
C VAL A 33 0.72 1.58 -4.57
N PRO A 34 0.00 1.16 -5.64
CA PRO A 34 -0.64 2.07 -6.59
C PRO A 34 -1.54 3.13 -5.94
N LEU A 35 -2.35 2.74 -4.96
CA LEU A 35 -3.28 3.64 -4.26
C LEU A 35 -2.54 4.72 -3.47
N LEU A 36 -1.44 4.38 -2.81
CA LEU A 36 -0.61 5.36 -2.11
C LEU A 36 0.03 6.36 -3.08
N LEU A 37 0.58 5.88 -4.21
CA LEU A 37 1.14 6.76 -5.24
C LEU A 37 0.09 7.71 -5.84
N LEU A 38 -1.12 7.20 -6.11
CA LEU A 38 -2.25 8.02 -6.59
C LEU A 38 -2.64 9.08 -5.55
N THR A 39 -2.72 8.69 -4.27
CA THR A 39 -3.07 9.59 -3.17
C THR A 39 -2.05 10.72 -3.05
N VAL A 40 -0.76 10.40 -3.14
CA VAL A 40 0.30 11.41 -3.22
C VAL A 40 0.05 12.30 -4.43
N ALA A 41 -0.06 11.75 -5.64
CA ALA A 41 -0.27 12.54 -6.86
C ALA A 41 -1.45 13.54 -6.74
N VAL A 42 -2.59 13.11 -6.21
CA VAL A 42 -3.76 13.98 -5.98
C VAL A 42 -3.46 15.07 -4.95
N LEU A 43 -2.78 14.74 -3.85
CA LEU A 43 -2.35 15.73 -2.85
C LEU A 43 -1.42 16.78 -3.46
N LEU A 44 -0.56 16.40 -4.41
CA LEU A 44 0.35 17.34 -5.08
C LEU A 44 -0.39 18.27 -6.02
N LEU A 45 -1.33 17.73 -6.80
CA LEU A 45 -2.20 18.54 -7.66
C LEU A 45 -3.04 19.52 -6.83
N TRP A 46 -3.50 19.09 -5.65
CA TRP A 46 -4.26 19.94 -4.75
C TRP A 46 -3.41 21.02 -4.07
N LEU A 47 -2.19 20.69 -3.63
CA LEU A 47 -1.26 21.63 -3.01
C LEU A 47 -0.65 22.61 -4.03
N GLY A 48 -0.56 22.24 -5.31
CA GLY A 48 0.02 23.06 -6.37
C GLY A 48 -0.98 23.92 -7.17
N GLY A 49 -2.29 23.76 -6.98
CA GLY A 49 -3.30 24.39 -7.83
C GLY A 49 -3.57 25.89 -7.59
N GLY A 50 -3.10 26.48 -6.48
CA GLY A 50 -3.53 27.82 -6.05
C GLY A 50 -2.65 29.01 -6.47
N LYS A 51 -1.37 28.78 -6.74
CA LYS A 51 -0.34 29.77 -7.09
C LYS A 51 0.93 28.97 -7.32
N GLY A 52 1.73 29.26 -8.34
CA GLY A 52 2.93 28.52 -8.73
C GLY A 52 4.09 28.51 -7.71
N ASP A 53 3.81 28.18 -6.46
CA ASP A 53 4.78 27.94 -5.39
C ASP A 53 5.24 26.48 -5.44
N ASN A 54 6.06 26.18 -6.44
CA ASN A 54 6.66 24.87 -6.61
C ASN A 54 7.62 24.55 -5.46
N ALA A 55 8.14 25.56 -4.74
CA ALA A 55 9.03 25.37 -3.60
C ALA A 55 8.28 24.84 -2.37
N GLY A 56 7.10 25.39 -2.08
CA GLY A 56 6.23 24.93 -1.00
C GLY A 56 5.71 23.50 -1.23
N VAL A 57 5.45 23.15 -2.49
CA VAL A 57 5.02 21.79 -2.88
C VAL A 57 6.18 20.80 -2.78
N MET A 58 7.38 21.15 -3.28
CA MET A 58 8.56 20.28 -3.22
C MET A 58 8.99 19.95 -1.79
N ARG A 59 8.82 20.88 -0.84
CA ARG A 59 9.13 20.63 0.57
C ARG A 59 8.20 19.59 1.21
N ARG A 60 6.94 19.55 0.81
CA ARG A 60 5.95 18.56 1.29
C ARG A 60 6.15 17.22 0.59
N LEU A 61 6.40 17.26 -0.71
CA LEU A 61 6.77 16.12 -1.56
C LEU A 61 7.98 15.36 -1.05
N GLY A 62 9.07 16.07 -0.78
CA GLY A 62 10.30 15.47 -0.29
C GLY A 62 10.07 14.67 0.98
N GLY A 63 9.30 15.21 1.93
CA GLY A 63 8.95 14.51 3.17
C GLY A 63 8.12 13.24 2.93
N VAL A 64 7.14 13.29 2.03
CA VAL A 64 6.28 12.13 1.70
C VAL A 64 7.08 11.03 0.99
N ILE A 65 7.93 11.39 0.04
CA ILE A 65 8.79 10.44 -0.67
C ILE A 65 9.76 9.76 0.31
N VAL A 66 10.35 10.53 1.23
CA VAL A 66 11.26 9.99 2.26
C VAL A 66 10.53 9.02 3.21
N ALA A 67 9.33 9.38 3.66
CA ALA A 67 8.53 8.50 4.52
C ALA A 67 8.16 7.19 3.81
N LEU A 68 7.75 7.25 2.54
CA LEU A 68 7.45 6.07 1.73
C LEU A 68 8.69 5.20 1.47
N ALA A 69 9.85 5.82 1.24
CA ALA A 69 11.11 5.10 1.09
C ALA A 69 11.48 4.34 2.37
N ILE A 70 11.35 4.97 3.55
CA ILE A 70 11.62 4.33 4.84
C ILE A 70 10.68 3.14 5.08
N ILE A 71 9.38 3.31 4.80
CA ILE A 71 8.40 2.22 4.93
C ILE A 71 8.73 1.09 3.96
N GLY A 72 9.06 1.39 2.70
CA GLY A 72 9.44 0.39 1.70
C GLY A 72 10.68 -0.40 2.10
N LEU A 73 11.69 0.27 2.67
CA LEU A 73 12.89 -0.38 3.23
C LEU A 73 12.56 -1.27 4.42
N ALA A 74 11.65 -0.84 5.30
CA ALA A 74 11.27 -1.59 6.49
C ALA A 74 10.42 -2.83 6.19
N VAL A 75 9.55 -2.76 5.17
CA VAL A 75 8.63 -3.86 4.80
C VAL A 75 9.33 -4.90 3.91
N THR A 76 10.39 -4.51 3.20
CA THR A 76 11.08 -5.40 2.25
C THR A 76 12.25 -6.12 2.91
N THR A 77 12.12 -7.44 3.08
CA THR A 77 13.20 -8.30 3.57
C THR A 77 14.45 -8.14 2.71
N ASN A 78 15.61 -7.90 3.34
CA ASN A 78 16.91 -7.69 2.70
C ASN A 78 17.04 -6.45 1.77
N ALA A 79 16.11 -5.49 1.80
CA ALA A 79 16.22 -4.30 0.95
C ALA A 79 17.53 -3.51 1.15
N GLY A 80 18.01 -3.39 2.39
CA GLY A 80 19.28 -2.74 2.67
C GLY A 80 20.49 -3.44 2.03
N ALA A 81 20.50 -4.78 2.04
CA ALA A 81 21.55 -5.57 1.41
C ALA A 81 21.50 -5.42 -0.12
N ASN A 82 20.31 -5.52 -0.72
CA ASN A 82 20.13 -5.40 -2.17
C ASN A 82 20.53 -4.01 -2.70
N ILE A 83 20.18 -2.95 -1.97
CA ILE A 83 20.58 -1.57 -2.31
C ILE A 83 22.08 -1.38 -2.13
N GLY A 84 22.67 -1.95 -1.07
CA GLY A 84 24.11 -1.91 -0.85
C GLY A 84 24.89 -2.63 -1.96
N THR A 85 24.41 -3.80 -2.40
CA THR A 85 25.01 -4.55 -3.52
C THR A 85 24.89 -3.79 -4.83
N TRP A 86 23.75 -3.16 -5.12
CA TRP A 86 23.57 -2.33 -6.30
C TRP A 86 24.50 -1.11 -6.30
N LEU A 87 24.58 -0.37 -5.18
CA LEU A 87 25.50 0.77 -5.03
C LEU A 87 26.96 0.36 -5.17
N ALA A 88 27.36 -0.77 -4.57
CA ALA A 88 28.71 -1.31 -4.73
C ALA A 88 29.02 -1.63 -6.20
N GLY A 89 28.05 -2.19 -6.94
CA GLY A 89 28.15 -2.45 -8.38
C GLY A 89 28.50 -1.21 -9.20
N LEU A 90 27.99 -0.03 -8.83
CA LEU A 90 28.30 1.24 -9.50
C LEU A 90 29.78 1.63 -9.42
N PHE A 91 30.50 1.17 -8.40
CA PHE A 91 31.93 1.45 -8.20
C PHE A 91 32.83 0.30 -8.60
N THR A 92 32.33 -0.94 -8.59
CA THR A 92 33.09 -2.14 -8.95
C THR A 92 32.92 -2.56 -10.41
N GLY A 93 32.04 -1.90 -11.18
CA GLY A 93 31.79 -2.19 -12.59
C GLY A 93 31.00 -3.48 -12.84
N GLY A 94 30.12 -3.85 -11.90
CA GLY A 94 29.20 -4.98 -12.04
C GLY A 94 27.89 -4.59 -12.72
#